data_AF-A0A921L282-F1
#
_entry.id   AF-A0A921L282-F1
#
_cell.length_a   1.000
_cell.length_b   1.000
_cell.length_c   1.000
_cell.angle_alpha   90.00
_cell.angle_beta   90.00
_cell.angle_gamma   90.00
#
_symmetry.space_group_name_H-M   'P 1'
#
loop_
_entity.id
_entity.type
_entity.pdbx_description
1 polymer ?
#
loop_
_entity_poly.entity_id
_entity_poly.type
_entity_poly.pdbx_seq_one_letter_code
_entity_poly.pdbx_strand_id
1 'polypeptide(L)'
;MSDHEQSKIKVAGLSILPIFILALADFFLLIAKPAGESIISHLLIAVLVAQMIAQLIFIKGEICNGQRSRLSRWNLYFLIFWVGWLLVTCFQVKVYLPIRLAYCCGLALTLTTWQQPKEEQLRRAILWLGVVMGSIGLILALIPLFLFELQTSLTFNPLLQIVAGIALAYWGLLVSRNRLNGLIEILPYFVLIALVASSVFALVAMAIIHIDGVKTDWNVLHLSFYFICHLLLLAAWAYPLIRREKAPYWLLAIIIVLAAFSPILLF
;
A
#
# COMPACT_ATOMS: atom_id res chain seq x y z
N MET A 1 -18.07 -24.40 19.21
CA MET A 1 -17.22 -23.19 19.21
C MET A 1 -17.98 -22.10 19.93
N SER A 2 -17.40 -21.48 20.95
CA SER A 2 -18.05 -20.35 21.64
C SER A 2 -18.05 -19.11 20.73
N ASP A 3 -19.04 -18.23 20.89
CA ASP A 3 -19.18 -16.98 20.10
C ASP A 3 -17.90 -16.12 20.10
N HIS A 4 -17.09 -16.25 21.16
CA HIS A 4 -15.82 -15.56 21.30
C HIS A 4 -14.75 -16.05 20.32
N GLU A 5 -14.72 -17.36 20.00
CA GLU A 5 -13.78 -17.91 19.02
C GLU A 5 -14.16 -17.55 17.59
N GLN A 6 -15.45 -17.61 17.26
CA GLN A 6 -15.95 -17.22 15.94
C GLN A 6 -15.62 -15.75 15.62
N SER A 7 -15.67 -14.88 16.63
CA SER A 7 -15.27 -13.47 16.52
C SER A 7 -13.77 -13.30 16.25
N LYS A 8 -12.90 -14.10 16.89
CA LYS A 8 -11.44 -14.05 16.68
C LYS A 8 -11.05 -14.51 15.28
N ILE A 9 -11.63 -15.62 14.80
CA ILE A 9 -11.38 -16.15 13.44
C ILE A 9 -11.78 -15.11 12.39
N LYS A 10 -12.96 -14.47 12.55
CA LYS A 10 -13.41 -13.42 11.64
C LYS A 10 -12.45 -12.23 11.59
N VAL A 11 -11.94 -11.78 12.73
CA VAL A 11 -10.96 -10.68 12.80
C VAL A 11 -9.63 -11.06 12.15
N ALA A 12 -9.15 -12.29 12.38
CA ALA A 12 -7.93 -12.79 11.74
C ALA A 12 -8.10 -12.87 10.21
N GLY A 13 -9.22 -13.43 9.75
CA GLY A 13 -9.56 -13.49 8.32
C GLY A 13 -9.63 -12.12 7.66
N LEU A 14 -10.30 -11.15 8.31
CA LEU A 14 -10.32 -9.77 7.83
C LEU A 14 -8.94 -9.10 7.87
N SER A 15 -8.06 -9.46 8.81
CA SER A 15 -6.72 -8.87 8.92
C SER A 15 -5.78 -9.38 7.82
N ILE A 16 -5.87 -10.66 7.47
CA ILE A 16 -4.99 -11.29 6.47
C ILE A 16 -5.45 -11.03 5.04
N LEU A 17 -6.76 -10.86 4.81
CA LEU A 17 -7.34 -10.66 3.47
C LEU A 17 -6.65 -9.57 2.64
N PRO A 18 -6.45 -8.32 3.13
CA PRO A 18 -5.75 -7.31 2.33
C PRO A 18 -4.32 -7.70 1.98
N ILE A 19 -3.60 -8.37 2.90
CA ILE A 19 -2.23 -8.82 2.65
C ILE A 19 -2.19 -9.92 1.59
N PHE A 20 -3.16 -10.83 1.63
CA PHE A 20 -3.33 -11.87 0.61
C PHE A 20 -3.62 -11.25 -0.77
N ILE A 21 -4.50 -10.25 -0.85
CA ILE A 21 -4.80 -9.55 -2.10
C ILE A 21 -3.54 -8.88 -2.66
N LEU A 22 -2.74 -8.21 -1.81
CA LEU A 22 -1.48 -7.60 -2.25
C LEU A 22 -0.48 -8.64 -2.77
N ALA A 23 -0.29 -9.75 -2.05
CA ALA A 23 0.62 -10.81 -2.47
C ALA A 23 0.18 -11.44 -3.80
N LEU A 24 -1.13 -11.62 -4.00
CA LEU A 24 -1.69 -12.12 -5.25
C LEU A 24 -1.47 -11.13 -6.39
N ALA A 25 -1.74 -9.84 -6.18
CA ALA A 25 -1.51 -8.78 -7.17
C ALA A 25 -0.04 -8.71 -7.58
N ASP A 26 0.87 -8.68 -6.62
CA ASP A 26 2.30 -8.70 -6.85
C ASP A 26 2.73 -9.94 -7.64
N PHE A 27 2.19 -11.12 -7.33
CA PHE A 27 2.44 -12.35 -8.09
C PHE A 27 2.02 -12.23 -9.57
N PHE A 28 0.83 -11.69 -9.85
CA PHE A 28 0.38 -11.48 -11.22
C PHE A 28 1.20 -10.40 -11.95
N LEU A 29 1.57 -9.32 -11.27
CA LEU A 29 2.45 -8.28 -11.83
C LEU A 29 3.84 -8.84 -12.15
N LEU A 30 4.36 -9.75 -11.33
CA LEU A 30 5.61 -10.45 -11.62
C LEU A 30 5.52 -11.36 -12.85
N ILE A 31 4.36 -12.03 -13.06
CA ILE A 31 4.15 -12.88 -14.24
C ILE A 31 3.98 -12.04 -15.51
N ALA A 32 3.27 -10.92 -15.43
CA ALA A 32 3.06 -10.01 -16.55
C ALA A 32 4.36 -9.32 -17.00
N LYS A 33 5.36 -9.28 -16.12
CA LYS A 33 6.63 -8.60 -16.34
C LYS A 33 7.44 -9.22 -17.49
N PRO A 34 8.05 -8.40 -18.38
CA PRO A 34 8.98 -8.88 -19.40
C PRO A 34 10.17 -9.66 -18.80
N ALA A 35 10.61 -10.69 -19.52
CA ALA A 35 11.72 -11.54 -19.09
C ALA A 35 13.04 -10.74 -18.97
N GLY A 36 13.79 -10.98 -17.89
CA GLY A 36 15.10 -10.36 -17.66
C GLY A 36 15.07 -9.06 -16.85
N GLU A 37 13.88 -8.51 -16.59
CA GLU A 37 13.70 -7.43 -15.65
C GLU A 37 13.80 -7.91 -14.18
N SER A 38 14.05 -6.97 -13.27
CA SER A 38 14.39 -7.29 -11.89
C SER A 38 13.14 -7.51 -11.03
N ILE A 39 13.14 -8.57 -10.23
CA ILE A 39 11.98 -8.97 -9.43
C ILE A 39 11.86 -8.01 -8.23
N ILE A 40 10.93 -7.06 -8.31
CA ILE A 40 10.68 -6.04 -7.28
C ILE A 40 9.18 -6.02 -7.03
N SER A 41 8.76 -5.80 -5.79
CA SER A 41 7.35 -5.60 -5.46
C SER A 41 6.84 -4.33 -6.09
N HIS A 42 5.72 -4.41 -6.80
CA HIS A 42 5.05 -3.25 -7.38
C HIS A 42 4.19 -2.51 -6.35
N LEU A 43 4.00 -3.08 -5.15
CA LEU A 43 3.08 -2.58 -4.12
C LEU A 43 3.80 -2.18 -2.83
N LEU A 44 5.13 -2.09 -2.88
CA LEU A 44 5.96 -1.82 -1.71
C LEU A 44 5.70 -0.43 -1.11
N ILE A 45 5.42 0.58 -1.95
CA ILE A 45 5.06 1.94 -1.50
C ILE A 45 3.69 1.89 -0.82
N ALA A 46 2.74 1.11 -1.34
CA ALA A 46 1.42 0.99 -0.74
C ALA A 46 1.52 0.49 0.71
N VAL A 47 2.33 -0.54 0.96
CA VAL A 47 2.55 -1.06 2.31
C VAL A 47 3.24 0.00 3.19
N LEU A 48 4.32 0.63 2.73
CA LEU A 48 5.00 1.68 3.50
C LEU A 48 4.08 2.85 3.86
N VAL A 49 3.25 3.31 2.92
CA VAL A 49 2.26 4.38 3.15
C VAL A 49 1.25 3.94 4.22
N ALA A 50 0.73 2.71 4.13
CA ALA A 50 -0.21 2.19 5.11
C ALA A 50 0.39 2.18 6.53
N GLN A 51 1.65 1.72 6.63
CA GLN A 51 2.37 1.65 7.88
C GLN A 51 2.77 3.02 8.42
N MET A 52 3.09 3.98 7.55
CA MET A 52 3.35 5.36 7.94
C MET A 52 2.11 6.05 8.50
N ILE A 53 0.95 5.83 7.90
CA ILE A 53 -0.33 6.32 8.45
C ILE A 53 -0.56 5.68 9.83
N ALA A 54 -0.36 4.36 9.96
CA ALA A 54 -0.44 3.68 11.26
C ALA A 54 0.53 4.26 12.30
N GLN A 55 1.76 4.58 11.89
CA GLN A 55 2.78 5.19 12.74
C GLN A 55 2.33 6.55 13.26
N LEU A 56 1.80 7.41 12.39
CA LEU A 56 1.26 8.71 12.77
C LEU A 56 0.10 8.57 13.77
N ILE A 57 -0.76 7.57 13.58
CA ILE A 57 -1.84 7.25 14.54
C ILE A 57 -1.28 6.85 15.91
N PHE A 58 -0.16 6.10 15.99
CA PHE A 58 0.44 5.75 17.28
C PHE A 58 1.09 6.94 18.02
N ILE A 59 1.56 7.94 17.26
CA ILE A 59 2.23 9.14 17.81
C ILE A 59 1.20 10.21 18.21
N LYS A 60 0.22 10.47 17.36
CA LYS A 60 -0.71 11.61 17.48
C LYS A 60 -2.15 11.21 17.71
N GLY A 61 -2.52 9.95 17.47
CA GLY A 61 -3.89 9.49 17.60
C GLY A 61 -4.30 9.31 19.05
N GLU A 62 -5.45 9.88 19.41
CA GLU A 62 -6.15 9.63 20.67
C GLU A 62 -6.82 8.26 20.65
N ILE A 63 -6.01 7.20 20.76
CA ILE A 63 -6.47 5.81 20.72
C ILE A 63 -6.39 5.17 22.11
N CYS A 64 -7.44 4.45 22.51
CA CYS A 64 -7.41 3.71 23.77
C CYS A 64 -6.48 2.49 23.67
N ASN A 65 -6.00 1.97 24.80
CA ASN A 65 -5.09 0.82 24.85
C ASN A 65 -5.61 -0.41 24.08
N GLY A 66 -6.92 -0.65 24.10
CA GLY A 66 -7.55 -1.73 23.34
C GLY A 66 -7.48 -1.53 21.82
N GLN A 67 -7.70 -0.31 21.33
CA GLN A 67 -7.54 0.04 19.91
C GLN A 67 -6.07 -0.03 19.49
N ARG A 68 -5.18 0.51 20.32
CA ARG A 68 -3.72 0.46 20.13
C ARG A 68 -3.21 -0.97 19.95
N SER A 69 -3.61 -1.88 20.84
CA SER A 69 -3.26 -3.31 20.75
C SER A 69 -3.78 -3.97 19.47
N ARG A 70 -5.03 -3.68 19.06
CA ARG A 70 -5.59 -4.27 17.82
C ARG A 70 -4.92 -3.72 16.56
N LEU A 71 -4.64 -2.42 16.51
CA LEU A 71 -3.94 -1.80 15.38
C LEU A 71 -2.50 -2.32 15.28
N SER A 72 -1.80 -2.48 16.40
CA SER A 72 -0.44 -3.05 16.44
C SER A 72 -0.44 -4.49 15.91
N ARG A 73 -1.40 -5.31 16.35
CA ARG A 73 -1.58 -6.68 15.83
C ARG A 73 -1.93 -6.72 14.35
N TRP A 74 -2.76 -5.80 13.87
CA TRP A 74 -3.05 -5.70 12.44
C TRP A 74 -1.78 -5.33 11.65
N ASN A 75 -1.00 -4.36 12.15
CA ASN A 75 0.25 -3.96 11.51
C ASN A 75 1.27 -5.11 11.40
N LEU A 76 1.30 -6.03 12.37
CA LEU A 76 2.16 -7.23 12.30
C LEU A 76 1.87 -8.13 11.10
N TYR A 77 0.66 -8.12 10.52
CA TYR A 77 0.38 -8.93 9.33
C TYR A 77 1.23 -8.48 8.12
N PHE A 78 1.73 -7.25 8.10
CA PHE A 78 2.70 -6.81 7.09
C PHE A 78 4.06 -7.51 7.20
N LEU A 79 4.37 -8.19 8.31
CA LEU A 79 5.57 -9.05 8.37
C LEU A 79 5.51 -10.15 7.30
N ILE A 80 4.33 -10.67 6.97
CA ILE A 80 4.16 -11.66 5.90
C ILE A 80 4.65 -11.09 4.57
N PHE A 81 4.28 -9.84 4.27
CA PHE A 81 4.70 -9.14 3.07
C PHE A 81 6.23 -8.89 3.08
N TRP A 82 6.76 -8.32 4.15
CA TRP A 82 8.19 -7.96 4.22
C TRP A 82 9.11 -9.17 4.23
N VAL A 83 8.80 -10.19 5.04
CA VAL A 83 9.60 -11.42 5.11
C VAL A 83 9.46 -12.19 3.80
N GLY A 84 8.26 -12.29 3.23
CA GLY A 84 8.05 -12.93 1.93
C GLY A 84 8.90 -12.29 0.84
N TRP A 85 8.89 -10.97 0.75
CA TRP A 85 9.69 -10.24 -0.24
C TRP A 85 11.19 -10.33 0.00
N LEU A 86 11.65 -10.24 1.26
CA LEU A 86 13.07 -10.46 1.58
C LEU A 86 13.52 -11.86 1.17
N LEU A 87 12.73 -12.90 1.46
CA LEU A 87 13.01 -14.28 1.04
C LEU A 87 13.09 -14.40 -0.48
N VAL A 88 12.13 -13.83 -1.22
CA VAL A 88 12.17 -13.78 -2.69
C VAL A 88 13.48 -13.16 -3.17
N THR A 89 13.92 -12.05 -2.56
CA THR A 89 15.18 -11.42 -2.99
C THR A 89 16.42 -12.25 -2.74
N CYS A 90 16.42 -13.17 -1.77
CA CYS A 90 17.56 -14.06 -1.51
C CYS A 90 17.87 -15.00 -2.70
N PHE A 91 16.87 -15.28 -3.54
CA PHE A 91 17.00 -16.18 -4.69
C PHE A 91 17.21 -15.44 -6.02
N GLN A 92 17.35 -14.11 -5.99
CA GLN A 92 17.52 -13.31 -7.20
C GLN A 92 18.98 -13.23 -7.63
N VAL A 93 19.21 -13.34 -8.94
CA VAL A 93 20.52 -13.12 -9.56
C VAL A 93 20.88 -11.63 -9.61
N LYS A 94 19.92 -10.77 -9.97
CA LYS A 94 20.07 -9.31 -9.95
C LYS A 94 19.50 -8.73 -8.67
N VAL A 95 20.34 -8.05 -7.89
CA VAL A 95 19.99 -7.52 -6.58
C VAL A 95 20.03 -6.00 -6.56
N TYR A 96 18.92 -5.38 -6.17
CA TYR A 96 18.85 -3.94 -5.92
C TYR A 96 18.97 -3.69 -4.44
N LEU A 97 20.18 -3.34 -3.99
CA LEU A 97 20.44 -3.06 -2.58
C LEU A 97 19.47 -2.01 -2.00
N PRO A 98 19.13 -0.90 -2.69
CA PRO A 98 18.16 0.05 -2.18
C PRO A 98 16.79 -0.57 -1.87
N ILE A 99 16.31 -1.49 -2.71
CA ILE A 99 15.03 -2.16 -2.51
C ILE A 99 15.07 -3.14 -1.34
N ARG A 100 16.15 -3.91 -1.19
CA ARG A 100 16.32 -4.76 0.00
C ARG A 100 16.34 -3.94 1.28
N LEU A 101 17.03 -2.80 1.26
CA LEU A 101 17.04 -1.87 2.39
C LEU A 101 15.65 -1.27 2.65
N ALA A 102 14.86 -0.98 1.61
CA ALA A 102 13.47 -0.55 1.75
C ALA A 102 12.61 -1.63 2.46
N TYR A 103 12.79 -2.90 2.12
CA TYR A 103 12.10 -4.01 2.79
C TYR A 103 12.53 -4.14 4.26
N CYS A 104 13.83 -4.02 4.55
CA CYS A 104 14.32 -3.97 5.93
C CYS A 104 13.74 -2.79 6.71
N CYS A 105 13.60 -1.61 6.07
CA CYS A 105 12.97 -0.44 6.65
C CYS A 105 11.48 -0.68 6.97
N GLY A 106 10.74 -1.30 6.05
CA GLY A 106 9.35 -1.70 6.27
C GLY A 106 9.20 -2.70 7.42
N LEU A 107 10.09 -3.69 7.50
CA LEU A 107 10.14 -4.64 8.60
C LEU A 107 10.41 -3.92 9.93
N ALA A 108 11.43 -3.06 9.99
CA ALA A 108 11.75 -2.27 11.18
C ALA A 108 10.58 -1.37 11.60
N LEU A 109 9.94 -0.68 10.65
CA LEU A 109 8.75 0.14 10.88
C LEU A 109 7.62 -0.69 11.51
N THR A 110 7.38 -1.90 10.99
CA THR A 110 6.42 -2.86 11.56
C THR A 110 6.72 -3.14 13.03
N LEU A 111 7.97 -3.46 13.34
CA LEU A 111 8.42 -3.79 14.69
C LEU A 111 8.36 -2.60 15.65
N THR A 112 8.56 -1.36 15.18
CA THR A 112 8.44 -0.17 16.06
C THR A 112 7.04 0.03 16.62
N THR A 113 6.02 -0.49 15.94
CA THR A 113 4.64 -0.47 16.44
C THR A 113 4.30 -1.65 17.33
N TRP A 114 5.15 -2.69 17.33
CA TRP A 114 4.96 -3.91 18.09
C TRP A 114 5.58 -3.79 19.48
N GLN A 115 4.90 -4.34 20.50
CA GLN A 115 5.39 -4.41 21.89
C GLN A 115 5.99 -3.09 22.41
N GLN A 116 5.28 -1.99 22.17
CA GLN A 116 5.72 -0.67 22.60
C GLN A 116 5.97 -0.61 24.11
N PRO A 117 7.06 0.04 24.55
CA PRO A 117 7.38 0.21 25.97
C PRO A 117 6.23 0.85 26.75
N LYS A 118 6.13 0.47 28.03
CA LYS A 118 5.21 1.12 28.98
C LYS A 118 5.66 2.54 29.31
N GLU A 119 6.97 2.74 29.38
CA GLU A 119 7.57 4.05 29.59
C GLU A 119 7.31 4.97 28.40
N GLU A 120 6.75 6.14 28.67
CA GLU A 120 6.28 7.05 27.63
C GLU A 120 7.42 7.64 26.80
N GLN A 121 8.52 8.03 27.43
CA GLN A 121 9.68 8.61 26.73
C GLN A 121 10.27 7.60 25.74
N LEU A 122 10.52 6.37 26.19
CA LEU A 122 11.06 5.30 25.34
C LEU A 122 10.08 4.92 24.23
N ARG A 123 8.78 4.82 24.53
CA ARG A 123 7.74 4.58 23.52
C ARG A 123 7.74 5.66 22.44
N ARG A 124 7.84 6.93 22.83
CA ARG A 124 7.87 8.06 21.88
C ARG A 124 9.13 8.01 21.01
N ALA A 125 10.29 7.68 21.59
CA ALA A 125 11.54 7.52 20.84
C ALA A 125 11.45 6.41 19.79
N ILE A 126 10.96 5.22 20.16
CA ILE A 126 10.77 4.09 19.23
C ILE A 126 9.79 4.46 18.11
N LEU A 127 8.71 5.19 18.42
CA LEU A 127 7.77 5.60 17.40
C LEU A 127 8.38 6.61 16.40
N TRP A 128 9.20 7.55 16.87
CA TRP A 128 9.93 8.44 15.98
C TRP A 128 10.99 7.72 15.15
N LEU A 129 11.66 6.72 15.72
CA LEU A 129 12.55 5.84 14.95
C LEU A 129 11.77 5.16 13.81
N GLY A 130 10.55 4.69 14.06
CA GLY A 130 9.68 4.16 13.01
C GLY A 130 9.41 5.17 11.89
N VAL A 131 9.13 6.43 12.21
CA VAL A 131 8.95 7.50 11.20
C VAL A 131 10.21 7.67 10.35
N VAL A 132 11.40 7.66 10.97
CA VAL A 132 12.67 7.74 10.24
C VAL A 132 12.85 6.54 9.32
N MET A 133 12.66 5.31 9.84
CA MET A 133 12.77 4.08 9.04
C MET A 133 11.78 4.07 7.87
N GLY A 134 10.51 4.42 8.11
CA GLY A 134 9.50 4.49 7.06
C GLY A 134 9.79 5.55 6.01
N SER A 135 10.33 6.71 6.42
CA SER A 135 10.72 7.77 5.48
C SER A 135 11.91 7.35 4.60
N ILE A 136 12.93 6.73 5.20
CA ILE A 136 14.06 6.14 4.45
C ILE A 136 13.54 5.07 3.50
N GLY A 137 12.68 4.17 3.98
CA GLY A 137 12.06 3.12 3.16
C GLY A 137 11.31 3.70 1.96
N LEU A 138 10.52 4.77 2.14
CA LEU A 138 9.80 5.43 1.06
C LEU A 138 10.73 6.08 0.04
N ILE A 139 11.81 6.74 0.49
CA ILE A 139 12.80 7.33 -0.42
C ILE A 139 13.45 6.22 -1.26
N LEU A 140 13.88 5.13 -0.62
CA LEU A 140 14.48 3.99 -1.29
C LEU A 140 13.50 3.31 -2.27
N ALA A 141 12.21 3.28 -1.92
CA ALA A 141 11.14 2.75 -2.76
C ALA A 141 10.90 3.53 -4.05
N LEU A 142 11.24 4.83 -4.07
CA LEU A 142 11.07 5.70 -5.24
C LEU A 142 12.24 5.61 -6.22
N ILE A 143 13.40 5.11 -5.79
CA ILE A 143 14.60 5.01 -6.63
C ILE A 143 14.35 4.28 -7.97
N PRO A 144 13.60 3.15 -8.05
CA PRO A 144 13.31 2.49 -9.32
C PRO A 144 12.69 3.40 -10.37
N LEU A 145 11.88 4.39 -9.98
CA LEU A 145 11.23 5.33 -10.91
C LEU A 145 12.23 6.17 -11.71
N PHE A 146 13.42 6.37 -11.17
CA PHE A 146 14.49 7.15 -11.78
C PHE A 146 15.57 6.28 -12.43
N LEU A 147 15.63 4.99 -12.09
CA LEU A 147 16.62 4.06 -12.62
C LEU A 147 16.09 3.27 -13.81
N PHE A 148 14.79 3.02 -13.87
CA PHE A 148 14.18 2.27 -14.97
C PHE A 148 13.69 3.20 -16.07
N GLU A 149 13.58 2.63 -17.27
CA GLU A 149 12.97 3.30 -18.41
C GLU A 149 11.55 3.75 -18.04
N LEU A 150 11.13 4.88 -18.60
CA LEU A 150 9.86 5.51 -18.22
C LEU A 150 8.66 4.57 -18.41
N GLN A 151 8.70 3.68 -19.42
CA GLN A 151 7.68 2.65 -19.65
C GLN A 151 7.57 1.68 -18.47
N THR A 152 8.69 1.15 -17.97
CA THR A 152 8.70 0.29 -16.79
C THR A 152 8.33 1.09 -15.54
N SER A 153 8.88 2.29 -15.36
CA SER A 153 8.57 3.15 -14.20
C SER A 153 7.08 3.50 -14.10
N LEU A 154 6.38 3.60 -15.23
CA LEU A 154 4.93 3.83 -15.28
C LEU A 154 4.13 2.69 -14.64
N THR A 155 4.58 1.43 -14.77
CA THR A 155 3.91 0.28 -14.11
C THR A 155 4.07 0.32 -12.58
N PHE A 156 5.05 1.06 -12.07
CA PHE A 156 5.27 1.29 -10.63
C PHE A 156 4.60 2.57 -10.09
N ASN A 157 3.63 3.15 -10.81
CA ASN A 157 2.98 4.43 -10.48
C ASN A 157 2.82 4.64 -8.94
N PRO A 158 3.63 5.51 -8.33
CA PRO A 158 3.70 5.63 -6.87
C PRO A 158 2.43 6.25 -6.29
N LEU A 159 1.71 7.05 -7.07
CA LEU A 159 0.50 7.73 -6.64
C LEU A 159 -0.67 6.75 -6.55
N LEU A 160 -0.75 5.79 -7.47
CA LEU A 160 -1.69 4.68 -7.37
C LEU A 160 -1.37 3.76 -6.18
N GLN A 161 -0.09 3.55 -5.88
CA GLN A 161 0.31 2.84 -4.67
C GLN A 161 -0.09 3.59 -3.39
N ILE A 162 -0.04 4.93 -3.36
CA ILE A 162 -0.56 5.74 -2.25
C ILE A 162 -2.05 5.50 -2.05
N VAL A 163 -2.84 5.43 -3.13
CA VAL A 163 -4.28 5.10 -3.07
C VAL A 163 -4.50 3.75 -2.39
N ALA A 164 -3.77 2.72 -2.81
CA ALA A 164 -3.82 1.40 -2.18
C ALA A 164 -3.37 1.45 -0.71
N GLY A 165 -2.30 2.18 -0.41
CA GLY A 165 -1.77 2.34 0.95
C GLY A 165 -2.75 3.01 1.91
N ILE A 166 -3.46 4.05 1.46
CA ILE A 166 -4.52 4.67 2.24
C ILE A 166 -5.68 3.69 2.45
N ALA A 167 -6.07 2.90 1.43
CA ALA A 167 -7.10 1.88 1.57
C ALA A 167 -6.72 0.81 2.62
N LEU A 168 -5.46 0.38 2.64
CA LEU A 168 -4.92 -0.54 3.64
C LEU A 168 -4.95 0.07 5.05
N ALA A 169 -4.47 1.32 5.21
CA ALA A 169 -4.54 1.99 6.52
C ALA A 169 -5.98 2.14 7.02
N TYR A 170 -6.90 2.51 6.13
CA TYR A 170 -8.32 2.60 6.41
C TYR A 170 -8.86 1.23 6.87
N TRP A 171 -8.49 0.15 6.18
CA TRP A 171 -8.84 -1.21 6.59
C TRP A 171 -8.36 -1.53 8.01
N GLY A 172 -7.11 -1.19 8.33
CA GLY A 172 -6.55 -1.36 9.68
C GLY A 172 -7.30 -0.57 10.76
N LEU A 173 -7.77 0.63 10.43
CA LEU A 173 -8.63 1.44 11.32
C LEU A 173 -9.99 0.75 11.59
N LEU A 174 -10.59 0.11 10.58
CA LEU A 174 -11.83 -0.64 10.76
C LEU A 174 -11.62 -1.90 11.61
N VAL A 175 -10.59 -2.70 11.31
CA VAL A 175 -10.25 -3.93 12.04
C VAL A 175 -9.94 -3.61 13.51
N SER A 176 -9.22 -2.53 13.76
CA SER A 176 -8.90 -2.08 15.12
C SER A 176 -10.09 -1.43 15.85
N ARG A 177 -11.24 -1.27 15.18
CA ARG A 177 -12.43 -0.56 15.68
C ARG A 177 -12.05 0.84 16.19
N ASN A 178 -11.26 1.55 15.41
CA ASN A 178 -10.75 2.86 15.77
C ASN A 178 -11.89 3.92 15.75
N ARG A 179 -11.79 4.91 16.64
CA ARG A 179 -12.77 6.00 16.83
C ARG A 179 -12.27 7.34 16.28
N LEU A 180 -11.12 7.36 15.61
CA LEU A 180 -10.58 8.53 14.90
C LEU A 180 -11.43 8.86 13.66
N ASN A 181 -12.69 9.26 13.87
CA ASN A 181 -13.64 9.55 12.81
C ASN A 181 -13.14 10.69 11.91
N GLY A 182 -12.51 11.72 12.48
CA GLY A 182 -11.91 12.80 11.69
C GLY A 182 -10.82 12.33 10.72
N LEU A 183 -9.95 11.39 11.13
CA LEU A 183 -8.95 10.80 10.23
C LEU A 183 -9.63 9.90 9.18
N ILE A 184 -10.60 9.08 9.59
CA ILE A 184 -11.36 8.21 8.68
C ILE A 184 -12.08 9.05 7.61
N GLU A 185 -12.58 10.23 7.97
CA GLU A 185 -13.25 11.16 7.06
C GLU A 185 -12.27 11.90 6.14
N ILE A 186 -11.04 12.18 6.59
CA ILE A 186 -10.05 12.93 5.78
C ILE A 186 -9.31 12.05 4.76
N LEU A 187 -9.06 10.77 5.10
CA LEU A 187 -8.29 9.85 4.24
C LEU A 187 -8.83 9.74 2.80
N PRO A 188 -10.16 9.62 2.57
CA PRO A 188 -10.70 9.59 1.21
C PRO A 188 -10.35 10.83 0.37
N TYR A 189 -10.24 12.02 0.96
CA TYR A 189 -9.87 13.23 0.20
C TYR A 189 -8.43 13.14 -0.34
N PHE A 190 -7.51 12.63 0.48
CA PHE A 190 -6.14 12.36 0.02
C PHE A 190 -6.11 11.32 -1.11
N VAL A 191 -7.01 10.34 -1.07
CA VAL A 191 -7.16 9.37 -2.17
C VAL A 191 -7.63 10.05 -3.46
N LEU A 192 -8.64 10.93 -3.41
CA LEU A 192 -9.11 11.62 -4.60
C LEU A 192 -8.00 12.47 -5.24
N ILE A 193 -7.21 13.18 -4.42
CA ILE A 193 -6.05 13.95 -4.89
C ILE A 193 -5.01 13.02 -5.52
N ALA A 194 -4.67 11.91 -4.85
CA ALA A 194 -3.70 10.94 -5.34
C ALA A 194 -4.16 10.25 -6.64
N LEU A 195 -5.46 9.97 -6.80
CA LEU A 195 -6.03 9.39 -8.02
C LEU A 195 -5.91 10.34 -9.21
N VAL A 196 -6.27 11.61 -9.03
CA VAL A 196 -6.13 12.61 -10.10
C VAL A 196 -4.67 12.79 -10.47
N ALA A 197 -3.79 12.94 -9.47
CA ALA A 197 -2.35 13.06 -9.70
C ALA A 197 -1.78 11.80 -10.37
N SER A 198 -2.26 10.61 -10.01
CA SER A 198 -1.88 9.33 -10.64
C SER A 198 -2.23 9.29 -12.12
N SER A 199 -3.46 9.71 -12.48
CA SER A 199 -3.88 9.78 -13.88
C SER A 199 -3.09 10.81 -14.67
N VAL A 200 -2.80 11.98 -14.09
CA VAL A 200 -1.96 13.00 -14.73
C VAL A 200 -0.54 12.48 -14.93
N PHE A 201 0.05 11.85 -13.92
CA PHE A 201 1.38 11.22 -14.02
C PHE A 201 1.42 10.20 -15.16
N ALA A 202 0.40 9.32 -15.25
CA ALA A 202 0.33 8.34 -16.32
C ALA A 202 0.22 9.00 -17.70
N LEU A 203 -0.68 9.97 -17.87
CA LEU A 203 -0.84 10.70 -19.14
C LEU A 203 0.42 11.43 -19.58
N VAL A 204 1.12 12.10 -18.65
CA VAL A 204 2.38 12.79 -18.93
C VAL A 204 3.47 11.80 -19.32
N ALA A 205 3.61 10.70 -18.58
CA ALA A 205 4.61 9.67 -18.89
C ALA A 205 4.39 9.10 -20.30
N MET A 206 3.14 8.79 -20.65
CA MET A 206 2.79 8.29 -21.99
C MET A 206 3.04 9.32 -23.09
N ALA A 207 2.74 10.60 -22.84
CA ALA A 207 3.01 11.67 -23.80
C ALA A 207 4.52 11.80 -24.08
N ILE A 208 5.35 11.72 -23.05
CA ILE A 208 6.81 11.75 -23.19
C ILE A 208 7.29 10.53 -23.99
N ILE A 209 6.85 9.32 -23.64
CA ILE A 209 7.19 8.07 -24.35
C ILE A 209 6.84 8.18 -25.85
N HIS A 210 5.69 8.77 -26.17
CA HIS A 210 5.27 8.99 -27.55
C HIS A 210 6.15 10.03 -28.29
N ILE A 211 6.47 11.15 -27.64
CA ILE A 211 7.33 12.20 -28.21
C ILE A 211 8.75 11.68 -28.46
N ASP A 212 9.27 10.85 -27.55
CA ASP A 212 10.59 10.23 -27.66
C ASP A 212 10.66 9.13 -28.73
N GLY A 213 9.53 8.80 -29.38
CA GLY A 213 9.47 7.82 -30.46
C GLY A 213 9.70 6.38 -30.02
N VAL A 214 9.59 6.09 -28.72
CA VAL A 214 9.72 4.74 -28.17
C VAL A 214 8.56 3.89 -28.68
N LYS A 215 8.87 2.80 -29.38
CA LYS A 215 7.85 1.86 -29.85
C LYS A 215 7.28 1.10 -28.65
N THR A 216 6.04 1.38 -28.30
CA THR A 216 5.29 0.61 -27.31
C THR A 216 4.23 -0.23 -28.00
N ASP A 217 4.15 -1.52 -27.63
CA ASP A 217 3.11 -2.43 -28.10
C ASP A 217 1.83 -2.30 -27.25
N TRP A 218 1.49 -1.08 -26.83
CA TRP A 218 0.35 -0.86 -25.94
C TRP A 218 -0.97 -1.10 -26.67
N ASN A 219 -1.73 -2.05 -26.15
CA ASN A 219 -3.09 -2.29 -26.61
C ASN A 219 -4.02 -1.16 -26.12
N VAL A 220 -4.65 -0.46 -27.06
CA VAL A 220 -5.62 0.61 -26.79
C VAL A 220 -6.72 0.17 -25.81
N LEU A 221 -7.15 -1.10 -25.89
CA LEU A 221 -8.13 -1.67 -24.97
C LEU A 221 -7.57 -1.75 -23.54
N HIS A 222 -6.34 -2.22 -23.35
CA HIS A 222 -5.72 -2.31 -22.02
C HIS A 222 -5.59 -0.92 -21.39
N LEU A 223 -5.14 0.06 -22.18
CA LEU A 223 -5.02 1.44 -21.70
C LEU A 223 -6.39 2.05 -21.34
N SER A 224 -7.41 1.77 -22.15
CA SER A 224 -8.78 2.20 -21.85
C SER A 224 -9.26 1.60 -20.52
N PHE A 225 -9.02 0.31 -20.31
CA PHE A 225 -9.36 -0.35 -19.04
C PHE A 225 -8.56 0.20 -17.85
N TYR A 226 -7.29 0.58 -18.03
CA TYR A 226 -6.49 1.20 -16.97
C TYR A 226 -7.13 2.50 -16.45
N PHE A 227 -7.60 3.37 -17.34
CA PHE A 227 -8.30 4.60 -16.93
C PHE A 227 -9.72 4.35 -16.44
N ILE A 228 -10.42 3.34 -16.99
CA ILE A 228 -11.72 2.92 -16.43
C ILE A 228 -11.54 2.45 -14.98
N CYS A 229 -10.48 1.72 -14.65
CA CYS A 229 -10.16 1.36 -13.27
C CYS A 229 -9.95 2.59 -12.38
N HIS A 230 -9.31 3.66 -12.87
CA HIS A 230 -9.16 4.92 -12.13
C HIS A 230 -10.52 5.61 -11.88
N LEU A 231 -11.40 5.62 -12.87
CA LEU A 231 -12.76 6.16 -12.71
C LEU A 231 -13.59 5.33 -11.73
N LEU A 232 -13.47 3.99 -11.77
CA LEU A 232 -14.12 3.09 -10.82
C LEU A 232 -13.57 3.29 -9.40
N LEU A 233 -12.27 3.49 -9.24
CA LEU A 233 -11.64 3.83 -7.96
C LEU A 233 -12.16 5.18 -7.42
N LEU A 234 -12.28 6.18 -8.29
CA LEU A 234 -12.84 7.48 -7.96
C LEU A 234 -14.28 7.34 -7.48
N ALA A 235 -15.13 6.61 -8.20
CA ALA A 235 -16.52 6.36 -7.84
C ALA A 235 -16.64 5.58 -6.52
N ALA A 236 -15.83 4.53 -6.35
CA ALA A 236 -15.81 3.71 -5.15
C ALA A 236 -15.40 4.52 -3.91
N TRP A 237 -14.44 5.43 -4.03
CA TRP A 237 -14.07 6.33 -2.93
C TRP A 237 -15.05 7.47 -2.74
N ALA A 238 -15.69 8.00 -3.79
CA ALA A 238 -16.69 9.06 -3.66
C ALA A 238 -17.96 8.58 -2.94
N TYR A 239 -18.36 7.32 -3.12
CA TYR A 239 -19.53 6.72 -2.50
C TYR A 239 -19.64 6.95 -0.97
N PRO A 240 -18.63 6.59 -0.15
CA PRO A 240 -18.68 6.84 1.30
C PRO A 240 -18.69 8.33 1.68
N LEU A 241 -18.07 9.22 0.90
CA LEU A 241 -18.12 10.67 1.18
C LEU A 241 -19.54 11.21 0.98
N ILE A 242 -20.18 10.84 -0.12
CA ILE A 242 -21.53 11.29 -0.46
C ILE A 242 -22.53 10.79 0.59
N ARG A 243 -22.39 9.52 0.99
CA ARG A 243 -23.24 8.91 2.02
C ARG A 243 -22.89 9.37 3.44
N ARG A 244 -21.74 10.02 3.65
CA ARG A 244 -21.18 10.35 4.98
C ARG A 244 -21.09 9.12 5.88
N GLU A 245 -20.75 7.98 5.29
CA GLU A 245 -20.67 6.69 5.96
C GLU A 245 -19.24 6.11 5.84
N LYS A 246 -18.89 5.22 6.75
CA LYS A 246 -17.62 4.49 6.67
C LYS A 246 -17.67 3.51 5.50
N ALA A 247 -16.62 3.47 4.69
CA ALA A 247 -16.49 2.45 3.65
C ALA A 247 -16.59 1.04 4.26
N PRO A 248 -17.49 0.16 3.77
CA PRO A 248 -17.57 -1.22 4.23
C PRO A 248 -16.41 -2.05 3.69
N TYR A 249 -16.10 -3.18 4.34
CA TYR A 249 -14.99 -4.05 3.97
C TYR A 249 -15.04 -4.53 2.51
N TRP A 250 -16.22 -4.87 1.99
CA TRP A 250 -16.33 -5.34 0.60
C TRP A 250 -15.92 -4.25 -0.41
N LEU A 251 -16.26 -2.99 -0.14
CA LEU A 251 -15.92 -1.86 -1.00
C LEU A 251 -14.41 -1.59 -0.95
N LEU A 252 -13.82 -1.63 0.26
CA LEU A 252 -12.36 -1.51 0.39
C LEU A 252 -11.62 -2.67 -0.28
N ALA A 253 -12.18 -3.88 -0.29
CA ALA A 253 -11.56 -5.01 -0.98
C ALA A 253 -11.54 -4.78 -2.49
N ILE A 254 -12.65 -4.29 -3.06
CA ILE A 254 -12.73 -3.89 -4.47
C ILE A 254 -11.72 -2.78 -4.77
N ILE A 255 -11.63 -1.76 -3.92
CA ILE A 255 -10.66 -0.67 -4.07
C ILE A 255 -9.22 -1.21 -4.09
N ILE A 256 -8.85 -2.08 -3.14
CA ILE A 256 -7.51 -2.66 -3.09
C ILE A 256 -7.24 -3.50 -4.33
N VAL A 257 -8.21 -4.32 -4.78
CA VAL A 257 -8.08 -5.10 -6.02
C VAL A 257 -7.88 -4.19 -7.23
N LEU A 258 -8.73 -3.18 -7.43
CA LEU A 258 -8.62 -2.28 -8.58
C LEU A 258 -7.29 -1.51 -8.57
N ALA A 259 -6.87 -0.98 -7.42
CA ALA A 259 -5.62 -0.24 -7.32
C ALA A 259 -4.39 -1.14 -7.48
N ALA A 260 -4.41 -2.35 -6.93
CA ALA A 260 -3.27 -3.25 -6.96
C ALA A 260 -3.11 -3.98 -8.31
N PHE A 261 -4.20 -4.30 -9.01
CA PHE A 261 -4.15 -5.06 -10.26
C PHE A 261 -4.17 -4.19 -11.52
N SER A 262 -4.68 -2.95 -11.47
CA SER A 262 -4.71 -2.10 -12.68
C SER A 262 -3.34 -1.85 -13.33
N PRO A 263 -2.18 -1.85 -12.63
CA PRO A 263 -0.89 -1.74 -13.31
C PRO A 263 -0.58 -2.90 -14.28
N ILE A 264 -1.26 -4.05 -14.15
CA ILE A 264 -1.12 -5.17 -15.12
C ILE A 264 -1.48 -4.70 -16.54
N LEU A 265 -2.42 -3.76 -16.67
CA LEU A 265 -2.90 -3.23 -17.94
C LEU A 265 -1.90 -2.29 -18.63
N LEU A 266 -0.74 -2.05 -18.03
CA LEU A 266 0.34 -1.22 -18.57
C LEU A 266 1.52 -2.05 -19.12
N PHE A 267 1.47 -3.38 -18.97
CA PHE A 267 2.41 -4.30 -19.62
C PHE A 267 1.98 -4.62 -21.06
#